data_AF-A0A699UNU7-F1
#
_entry.id   AF-A0A699UNU7-F1
#
_cell.length_a   1.000
_cell.length_b   1.000
_cell.length_c   1.000
_cell.angle_alpha   90.00
_cell.angle_beta   90.00
_cell.angle_gamma   90.00
#
_symmetry.space_group_name_H-M   'P 1'
#
loop_
_entity.id
_entity.type
_entity.pdbx_description
1 polymer ?
#
loop_
_entity_poly.entity_id
_entity_poly.type
_entity_poly.pdbx_seq_one_letter_code
_entity_poly.pdbx_strand_id
1 'polypeptide(L)' 'MPVICKFLDVFPKDFPGLPPPREVEFKIELVPGAAPVARAPSKMKELAKQLQELSDKGFIRLSSSP' A
#
# COMPACT_ATOMS: atom_id res chain seq x y z
N MET A 1 -4.19 -9.01 -31.32
CA MET A 1 -3.48 -9.38 -30.08
C MET A 1 -3.28 -8.10 -29.26
N PRO A 2 -3.91 -7.99 -28.08
CA PRO A 2 -4.03 -6.71 -27.39
C PRO A 2 -2.71 -6.29 -26.72
N VAL A 3 -2.53 -4.98 -26.60
CA VAL A 3 -1.31 -4.29 -26.12
C VAL A 3 -0.76 -4.87 -24.80
N ILE A 4 -1.62 -5.42 -23.95
CA ILE A 4 -1.28 -6.04 -22.66
C ILE A 4 -0.21 -7.13 -22.78
N CYS A 5 -0.24 -7.95 -23.85
CA CYS A 5 0.75 -9.02 -24.04
C CYS A 5 2.19 -8.49 -24.25
N LYS A 6 2.36 -7.20 -24.56
CA LYS A 6 3.67 -6.56 -24.75
C LYS A 6 4.29 -6.01 -23.47
N PHE A 7 3.55 -5.97 -22.36
CA PHE A 7 3.95 -5.33 -21.10
C PHE A 7 3.67 -6.21 -19.87
N LEU A 8 3.93 -7.51 -19.97
CA LEU A 8 3.64 -8.49 -18.90
C LEU A 8 4.48 -8.22 -17.62
N ASP A 9 5.60 -7.54 -17.77
CA ASP A 9 6.48 -7.05 -16.71
C ASP A 9 5.88 -5.87 -15.92
N VAL A 10 5.06 -5.04 -16.56
CA VAL A 10 4.38 -3.88 -15.93
C VAL A 10 3.05 -4.30 -15.28
N PHE A 11 2.47 -5.43 -15.71
CA PHE A 11 1.24 -6.00 -15.17
C PHE A 11 1.46 -7.43 -14.62
N PRO A 12 2.32 -7.61 -13.60
CA PRO A 12 2.52 -8.91 -13.01
C PRO A 12 1.24 -9.40 -12.32
N LYS A 13 1.00 -10.71 -12.34
CA LYS A 13 -0.14 -11.34 -11.64
C LYS A 13 -0.07 -11.15 -10.12
N ASP A 14 1.14 -11.00 -9.58
CA ASP A 14 1.43 -10.83 -8.17
C ASP A 14 2.16 -9.50 -7.92
N PHE A 15 1.96 -8.90 -6.74
CA PHE A 15 2.67 -7.68 -6.35
C PHE A 15 4.21 -7.90 -6.35
N PRO A 16 4.99 -7.08 -7.08
CA PRO A 16 6.43 -7.27 -7.25
C PRO A 16 7.29 -6.86 -6.03
N GLY A 17 6.65 -6.59 -4.88
CA GLY A 17 7.31 -6.02 -3.70
C GLY A 17 7.38 -4.49 -3.74
N LEU A 18 8.04 -3.90 -2.74
CA LEU A 18 8.24 -2.46 -2.67
C LEU A 18 8.97 -1.94 -3.92
N PRO A 19 8.58 -0.76 -4.45
CA PRO A 19 9.35 -0.13 -5.51
C PRO A 19 10.77 0.19 -5.00
N PRO A 20 11.76 0.29 -5.90
CA PRO A 20 13.09 0.76 -5.54
C PRO A 20 13.03 2.09 -4.77
N PRO A 21 13.96 2.34 -3.82
CA PRO A 21 14.05 3.63 -3.15
C PRO A 21 14.06 4.74 -4.18
N ARG A 22 13.14 5.70 -4.05
CA ARG A 22 13.13 6.89 -4.89
C ARG A 22 14.13 7.89 -4.30
N GLU A 23 14.80 8.66 -5.15
CA GLU A 23 15.76 9.69 -4.71
C GLU A 23 15.10 10.80 -3.87
N VAL A 24 13.77 10.93 -3.94
CA VAL A 24 12.99 11.92 -3.22
C VAL A 24 12.06 11.23 -2.22
N GLU A 25 12.09 11.69 -0.97
CA GLU A 25 11.13 11.28 0.06
C GLU A 25 9.74 11.86 -0.22
N PHE A 26 8.70 11.04 -0.10
CA PHE A 26 7.32 11.51 -0.17
C PHE A 26 6.91 12.10 1.18
N LYS A 27 6.58 13.39 1.20
CA LYS A 27 6.04 14.07 2.39
C LYS A 27 4.56 14.35 2.19
N ILE A 28 3.77 14.09 3.24
CA ILE A 28 2.35 14.49 3.30
C ILE A 28 2.28 15.83 4.04
N GLU A 29 1.90 16.89 3.34
CA GLU A 29 1.67 18.20 3.95
C GLU A 29 0.22 18.29 4.43
N LEU A 30 0.04 18.69 5.68
CA LEU A 30 -1.28 18.89 6.27
C LEU A 30 -1.72 20.33 6.06
N VAL A 31 -2.99 20.50 5.69
CA VAL A 31 -3.61 21.83 5.73
C VAL A 31 -3.68 22.34 7.20
N PRO A 32 -3.54 23.65 7.44
CA PRO A 32 -3.66 24.20 8.78
C PRO A 32 -4.98 23.79 9.46
N GLY A 33 -4.90 23.25 10.67
CA GLY A 33 -6.06 22.81 11.44
C GLY A 33 -6.52 21.36 11.19
N ALA A 34 -5.87 20.61 10.30
CA ALA A 34 -6.15 19.18 10.15
C ALA A 34 -5.76 18.40 11.42
N ALA A 35 -6.62 17.47 11.85
CA ALA A 35 -6.41 16.60 13.01
C ALA A 35 -6.49 15.11 12.61
N PRO A 36 -5.80 14.21 13.33
CA PRO A 36 -5.92 12.76 13.11
C PRO A 36 -7.36 12.26 13.29
N VAL A 37 -7.72 11.21 12.56
CA VAL A 37 -9.03 10.56 12.67
C VAL A 37 -8.85 9.07 12.87
N ALA A 38 -9.36 8.56 14.00
CA ALA A 38 -9.40 7.13 14.30
C ALA A 38 -10.79 6.55 13.97
N ARG A 39 -10.84 5.49 13.16
CA ARG A 39 -12.06 4.75 12.82
C ARG A 39 -11.81 3.25 12.83
N ALA A 40 -12.76 2.49 13.37
CA ALA A 40 -12.69 1.04 13.36
C ALA A 40 -13.04 0.47 11.97
N PRO A 41 -12.36 -0.59 11.50
CA PRO A 41 -12.70 -1.25 10.25
C PRO A 41 -14.03 -2.02 10.38
N SER A 42 -14.84 -2.00 9.33
CA SER A 42 -16.19 -2.61 9.31
C SER A 42 -16.21 -4.07 8.82
N LYS A 43 -15.15 -4.54 8.16
CA LYS A 43 -15.02 -5.91 7.62
C LYS A 43 -13.68 -6.51 8.06
N MET A 44 -13.72 -7.64 8.77
CA MET A 44 -12.52 -8.20 9.40
C MET A 44 -11.92 -9.42 8.69
N LYS A 45 -12.75 -10.36 8.21
CA LYS A 45 -12.25 -11.68 7.75
C LYS A 45 -11.37 -11.61 6.49
N GLU A 46 -11.87 -10.95 5.44
CA GLU A 46 -11.08 -10.76 4.21
C GLU A 46 -9.91 -9.80 4.42
N LEU A 47 -10.15 -8.76 5.21
CA LEU A 47 -9.16 -7.73 5.51
C LEU A 47 -7.91 -8.31 6.19
N ALA A 48 -8.09 -9.24 7.13
CA ALA A 48 -6.96 -9.87 7.81
C ALA A 48 -6.01 -10.59 6.85
N LYS A 49 -6.57 -11.33 5.87
CA LYS A 49 -5.78 -12.03 4.86
C LYS A 49 -4.99 -11.04 3.99
N GLN A 50 -5.65 -9.98 3.53
CA GLN A 50 -5.00 -8.94 2.71
C GLN A 50 -3.91 -8.20 3.48
N LEU A 51 -4.12 -7.89 4.76
CA LEU A 51 -3.10 -7.27 5.61
C LEU A 51 -1.88 -8.18 5.81
N GLN A 52 -2.09 -9.48 5.99
CA GLN A 52 -0.98 -10.44 6.09
C GLN A 52 -0.16 -10.47 4.79
N GLU A 53 -0.82 -10.58 3.64
CA GLU A 53 -0.14 -10.57 2.33
C GLU A 53 0.67 -9.28 2.10
N LEU A 54 0.15 -8.12 2.51
CA LEU A 54 0.87 -6.85 2.41
C LEU A 54 2.06 -6.76 3.37
N SER A 55 1.93 -7.32 4.57
CA SER A 55 3.01 -7.38 5.57
C SER A 55 4.14 -8.30 5.12
N ASP A 56 3.80 -9.49 4.61
CA ASP A 56 4.78 -10.48 4.12
C ASP A 56 5.60 -9.94 2.93
N LYS A 57 4.98 -9.08 2.12
CA LYS A 57 5.62 -8.40 0.99
C LYS A 57 6.34 -7.09 1.37
N GLY A 58 6.28 -6.69 2.64
CA GLY A 58 6.96 -5.51 3.17
C GLY A 58 6.33 -4.17 2.81
N PHE A 59 5.11 -4.14 2.25
CA PHE A 59 4.42 -2.88 1.92
C PHE A 59 3.94 -2.12 3.15
N ILE A 60 3.67 -2.84 4.23
CA ILE A 60 3.21 -2.28 5.51
C ILE A 60 4.02 -2.85 6.67
N ARG A 61 3.95 -2.16 7.81
CA ARG A 61 4.53 -2.59 9.08
C ARG A 61 3.66 -2.12 10.22
N LEU A 62 3.84 -2.72 11.40
CA LEU A 62 3.19 -2.25 12.62
C LEU A 62 3.61 -0.80 12.94
N SER A 63 2.64 0.00 13.39
CA SER A 63 2.85 1.41 13.76
C SER A 63 1.84 1.84 14.81
N SER A 64 2.19 2.87 15.57
CA SER A 64 1.28 3.59 16.47
C SER A 64 1.05 5.00 15.93
N SER A 65 -0.21 5.32 15.60
CA SER A 65 -0.63 6.65 15.15
C SER A 65 -1.46 7.32 16.24
N PRO A 66 -1.37 8.66 16.42
CA PRO A 66 -2.28 9.43 17.28
C PRO A 66 -3.74 9.38 16.81
#